data_AF-A0A1V6E5V7-F1
#
_entry.id   AF-A0A1V6E5V7-F1
#
_cell.length_a   1.000
_cell.length_b   1.000
_cell.length_c   1.000
_cell.angle_alpha   90.00
_cell.angle_beta   90.00
_cell.angle_gamma   90.00
#
_symmetry.space_group_name_H-M   'P 1'
#
loop_
_entity.id
_entity.type
_entity.pdbx_description
1 polymer ?
#
loop_
_entity_poly.entity_id
_entity_poly.type
_entity_poly.pdbx_seq_one_letter_code
_entity_poly.pdbx_strand_id
1 'polypeptide(L)'
;MKISSKSSLFLIVVGLCFFIGCTNSPQRNISGDSDATFNIISMRRDTKTNVIEVRLDAFPSEWGNWKMYLNGKETAMEGGAGQIVVRPNAALDSSPTGLFIGTLPWLTGLDRIDFPMVGSLQFSIPGQGHSNFFHYNLKDQIVDDDPSEENVQPWISHNGDLVIENGETMTIENEKYLQEGNIYVNDHSKLIIKDSQLMMGRGDVPTIHVYIIIAPEALVEIEGSKIFPESGLVCVLNKGKVTITDSPTSIHYFDMSDGASLTMINSQMVFTIGGLLQVMGGHTTVINSTIGALGIKVPAGAHLNVSNLASGTYLDSWDVHSMIPEADYTLTLIKTTILKDDFTGDLAHGPYERGWIFFLDPDAHVRISNSELRKVFIDIVNDNATFHDLKVGIPSSLMYRDIELSNVTVMGQWPFTIKDSHITVNNSDYLFLQPTGNSTVTLNNSHMCEFIPRDFMGAMEFNNAMWTTAGEIIGGVAYHSMSNDFSMKGSLTIDSAVQNNLQWKDATVTREYEIHIAKKDGSPVEGAIVHVNGETAVSDSLGVAKISIRFDESNFKQQYMLKIKAPNTSEIEHTVSFFSETPIRITLE
;
A
#
# COMPACT_ATOMS: atom_id res chain seq x y z
N MET A 1 -18.85 42.45 -49.33
CA MET A 1 -19.27 41.65 -50.49
C MET A 1 -20.36 40.69 -50.00
N LYS A 2 -21.59 40.79 -50.53
CA LYS A 2 -22.69 39.78 -50.69
C LYS A 2 -22.92 38.76 -49.56
N ILE A 3 -24.05 38.73 -48.84
CA ILE A 3 -25.42 38.24 -49.19
C ILE A 3 -25.49 37.05 -50.18
N SER A 4 -26.05 35.92 -49.75
CA SER A 4 -27.04 35.05 -50.47
C SER A 4 -27.33 33.81 -49.60
N SER A 5 -28.52 33.58 -49.01
CA SER A 5 -29.84 33.20 -49.56
C SER A 5 -29.92 31.72 -50.03
N LYS A 6 -30.77 30.90 -49.37
CA LYS A 6 -32.06 30.32 -49.87
C LYS A 6 -31.86 29.04 -50.72
N SER A 7 -32.63 27.94 -50.71
CA SER A 7 -34.01 27.62 -50.34
C SER A 7 -34.24 26.08 -50.30
N SER A 8 -35.41 25.71 -49.78
CA SER A 8 -36.09 24.42 -49.55
C SER A 8 -36.44 23.54 -50.78
N LEU A 9 -36.75 22.25 -50.54
CA LEU A 9 -37.96 21.48 -50.99
C LEU A 9 -37.90 20.04 -50.39
N PHE A 10 -38.80 19.60 -49.49
CA PHE A 10 -40.13 19.00 -49.70
C PHE A 10 -40.19 17.71 -50.55
N LEU A 11 -40.52 16.57 -49.92
CA LEU A 11 -41.47 15.59 -50.48
C LEU A 11 -42.13 14.75 -49.36
N ILE A 12 -43.46 14.64 -49.47
CA ILE A 12 -44.42 13.87 -48.67
C ILE A 12 -44.69 12.54 -49.37
N VAL A 13 -44.86 11.44 -48.63
CA VAL A 13 -45.81 10.35 -48.97
C VAL A 13 -46.45 9.80 -47.68
N VAL A 14 -47.76 9.61 -47.75
CA VAL A 14 -48.73 9.17 -46.71
C VAL A 14 -49.24 7.76 -47.03
N GLY A 15 -49.61 7.00 -45.99
CA GLY A 15 -50.63 5.93 -46.01
C GLY A 15 -50.07 4.51 -45.84
N LEU A 16 -50.67 3.57 -45.11
CA LEU A 16 -51.99 3.53 -44.46
C LEU A 16 -52.04 2.38 -43.43
N CYS A 17 -52.80 2.60 -42.37
CA CYS A 17 -53.48 1.74 -41.38
C CYS A 17 -53.40 0.19 -41.44
N PHE A 18 -53.32 -0.43 -40.26
CA PHE A 18 -54.47 -1.16 -39.68
C PHE A 18 -54.48 -1.10 -38.14
N PHE A 19 -55.61 -0.63 -37.62
CA PHE A 19 -56.02 -0.65 -36.22
C PHE A 19 -56.79 -1.95 -35.94
N ILE A 20 -56.49 -2.59 -34.81
CA ILE A 20 -57.41 -3.36 -33.95
C ILE A 20 -56.83 -3.12 -32.54
N GLY A 21 -57.49 -2.67 -31.49
CA GLY A 21 -58.89 -2.43 -31.16
C GLY A 21 -58.93 -2.44 -29.62
N CYS A 22 -59.41 -1.37 -29.00
CA CYS A 22 -59.43 -1.16 -27.55
C CYS A 22 -60.34 -2.15 -26.81
N THR A 23 -59.95 -2.57 -25.59
CA THR A 23 -60.86 -2.65 -24.44
C THR A 23 -60.10 -2.42 -23.13
N ASN A 24 -60.49 -1.37 -22.41
CA ASN A 24 -60.24 -1.23 -20.97
C ASN A 24 -60.83 -2.43 -20.23
N SER A 25 -60.04 -3.05 -19.35
CA SER A 25 -60.51 -3.91 -18.27
C SER A 25 -59.50 -3.86 -17.12
N PRO A 26 -59.98 -3.98 -15.88
CA PRO A 26 -59.38 -3.37 -14.69
C PRO A 26 -58.13 -4.12 -14.21
N GLN A 27 -57.37 -3.42 -13.36
CA GLN A 27 -56.34 -3.94 -12.46
C GLN A 27 -56.31 -5.48 -12.36
N ARG A 28 -55.32 -6.10 -13.00
CA ARG A 28 -54.78 -7.36 -12.51
C ARG A 28 -53.43 -7.04 -11.88
N ASN A 29 -53.39 -7.20 -10.56
CA ASN A 29 -52.17 -7.55 -9.85
C ASN A 29 -51.51 -8.71 -10.62
N ILE A 30 -50.42 -8.42 -11.31
CA ILE A 30 -49.48 -9.48 -11.72
C ILE A 30 -48.41 -9.44 -10.64
N SER A 31 -48.71 -10.15 -9.56
CA SER A 31 -47.69 -10.86 -8.80
C SER A 31 -46.97 -11.78 -9.79
N GLY A 32 -45.79 -11.36 -10.21
CA GLY A 32 -44.82 -12.18 -10.93
C GLY A 32 -43.61 -12.37 -10.05
N ASP A 33 -43.81 -13.06 -8.93
CA ASP A 33 -42.73 -13.70 -8.20
C ASP A 33 -42.44 -15.06 -8.86
N SER A 34 -41.20 -15.55 -8.72
CA SER A 34 -40.57 -16.76 -9.31
C SER A 34 -40.16 -16.62 -10.79
N ASP A 35 -38.87 -16.62 -11.15
CA ASP A 35 -37.80 -17.51 -10.70
C ASP A 35 -36.52 -16.78 -10.25
N ALA A 36 -36.61 -15.99 -9.18
CA ALA A 36 -35.42 -15.58 -8.44
C ALA A 36 -35.18 -16.59 -7.32
N THR A 37 -34.04 -17.29 -7.32
CA THR A 37 -33.64 -18.14 -6.17
C THR A 37 -33.05 -17.33 -5.01
N PHE A 38 -33.08 -15.99 -5.12
CA PHE A 38 -32.56 -15.05 -4.13
C PHE A 38 -33.19 -13.66 -4.33
N ASN A 39 -33.36 -12.91 -3.25
CA ASN A 39 -33.88 -11.55 -3.21
C ASN A 39 -32.99 -10.66 -2.34
N ILE A 40 -32.90 -9.38 -2.72
CA ILE A 40 -32.37 -8.33 -1.85
C ILE A 40 -33.43 -8.06 -0.77
N ILE A 41 -33.03 -8.24 0.49
CA ILE A 41 -33.91 -8.03 1.66
C ILE A 41 -33.59 -6.74 2.39
N SER A 42 -32.35 -6.27 2.32
CA SER A 42 -31.99 -4.96 2.84
C SER A 42 -30.80 -4.38 2.10
N MET A 43 -30.71 -3.06 2.14
CA MET A 43 -29.57 -2.29 1.69
C MET A 43 -29.37 -1.21 2.74
N ARG A 44 -28.14 -1.06 3.24
CA ARG A 44 -27.79 -0.06 4.26
C ARG A 44 -26.45 0.57 3.93
N ARG A 45 -26.30 1.85 4.24
CA ARG A 45 -25.02 2.57 4.12
C ARG A 45 -24.35 2.58 5.49
N ASP A 46 -23.16 2.02 5.58
CA ASP A 46 -22.30 2.23 6.73
C ASP A 46 -21.79 3.67 6.68
N THR A 47 -22.13 4.47 7.69
CA THR A 47 -21.77 5.89 7.74
C THR A 47 -20.31 6.12 8.16
N LYS A 48 -19.64 5.11 8.73
CA LYS A 48 -18.24 5.17 9.17
C LYS A 48 -17.30 4.84 8.01
N THR A 49 -17.62 3.78 7.26
CA THR A 49 -16.79 3.35 6.11
C THR A 49 -17.29 3.91 4.79
N ASN A 50 -18.49 4.49 4.75
CA ASN A 50 -19.19 4.95 3.56
C ASN A 50 -19.36 3.85 2.47
N VAL A 51 -19.37 2.59 2.89
CA VAL A 51 -19.68 1.41 2.07
C VAL A 51 -21.17 1.10 2.18
N ILE A 52 -21.75 0.52 1.13
CA ILE A 52 -23.13 0.02 1.18
C ILE A 52 -23.10 -1.49 1.36
N GLU A 53 -23.77 -2.00 2.38
CA GLU A 53 -24.05 -3.42 2.55
C GLU A 53 -25.43 -3.75 1.97
N VAL A 54 -25.49 -4.81 1.17
CA VAL A 54 -26.71 -5.38 0.61
C VAL A 54 -26.88 -6.78 1.17
N ARG A 55 -28.00 -7.09 1.83
CA ARG A 55 -28.29 -8.45 2.31
C ARG A 55 -29.23 -9.17 1.37
N LEU A 56 -28.99 -10.47 1.23
CA LEU A 56 -29.82 -11.37 0.44
C LEU A 56 -30.56 -12.35 1.36
N ASP A 57 -31.78 -12.77 1.01
CA ASP A 57 -32.52 -13.81 1.75
C ASP A 57 -31.81 -15.18 1.71
N ALA A 58 -31.14 -15.46 0.60
CA ALA A 58 -30.26 -16.60 0.39
C ALA A 58 -29.09 -16.15 -0.47
N PHE A 59 -27.86 -16.40 0.01
CA PHE A 59 -26.68 -16.16 -0.81
C PHE A 59 -26.49 -17.33 -1.79
N PRO A 60 -26.37 -17.07 -3.11
CA PRO A 60 -26.14 -18.10 -4.11
C PRO A 60 -24.84 -18.90 -3.89
N SER A 61 -24.83 -20.18 -4.23
CA SER A 61 -23.65 -21.06 -4.06
C SER A 61 -22.44 -20.68 -4.91
N GLU A 62 -22.61 -19.81 -5.91
CA GLU A 62 -21.55 -19.36 -6.82
C GLU A 62 -21.46 -17.84 -6.86
N TRP A 63 -20.23 -17.33 -6.74
CA TRP A 63 -19.88 -15.92 -6.90
C TRP A 63 -19.04 -15.74 -8.17
N GLY A 64 -19.43 -14.79 -9.02
CA GLY A 64 -18.77 -14.50 -10.31
C GLY A 64 -19.77 -14.44 -11.47
N ASN A 65 -19.51 -13.58 -12.46
CA ASN A 65 -20.38 -13.33 -13.63
C ASN A 65 -21.76 -12.72 -13.30
N TRP A 66 -21.94 -12.15 -12.11
CA TRP A 66 -23.15 -11.41 -11.78
C TRP A 66 -23.20 -10.09 -12.55
N LYS A 67 -24.41 -9.61 -12.81
CA LYS A 67 -24.66 -8.27 -13.35
C LYS A 67 -25.41 -7.44 -12.33
N MET A 68 -25.04 -6.17 -12.20
CA MET A 68 -25.75 -5.20 -11.37
C MET A 68 -26.51 -4.22 -12.25
N TYR A 69 -27.76 -3.96 -11.90
CA TYR A 69 -28.59 -2.94 -12.51
C TYR A 69 -28.93 -1.87 -11.48
N LEU A 70 -28.52 -0.64 -11.75
CA LEU A 70 -28.79 0.52 -10.92
C LEU A 70 -29.77 1.42 -11.65
N ASN A 71 -30.95 1.65 -11.07
CA ASN A 71 -32.07 2.35 -11.71
C ASN A 71 -32.41 1.75 -13.10
N GLY A 72 -32.32 0.43 -13.23
CA GLY A 72 -32.59 -0.30 -14.47
C GLY A 72 -31.48 -0.23 -15.54
N LYS A 73 -30.35 0.44 -15.26
CA LYS A 73 -29.18 0.49 -16.16
C LYS A 73 -28.11 -0.48 -15.67
N GLU A 74 -27.58 -1.30 -16.58
CA GLU A 74 -26.45 -2.19 -16.28
C GLU A 74 -25.23 -1.35 -15.87
N THR A 75 -24.65 -1.68 -14.73
CA THR A 75 -23.50 -1.02 -14.12
C THR A 75 -22.44 -2.07 -13.84
N ALA A 76 -21.19 -1.78 -14.21
CA ALA A 76 -20.08 -2.70 -13.97
C ALA A 76 -19.88 -2.91 -12.46
N MET A 77 -19.72 -4.17 -12.06
CA MET A 77 -19.44 -4.56 -10.67
C MET A 77 -17.93 -4.55 -10.34
N GLU A 78 -17.08 -4.36 -11.35
CA GLU A 78 -15.61 -4.34 -11.26
C GLU A 78 -15.05 -3.23 -12.16
N GLY A 79 -15.40 -1.98 -11.89
CA GLY A 79 -15.05 -0.87 -12.79
C GLY A 79 -13.57 -0.43 -12.77
N GLY A 80 -12.73 -0.99 -11.89
CA GLY A 80 -11.34 -0.53 -11.67
C GLY A 80 -11.22 0.58 -10.61
N ALA A 81 -10.03 1.18 -10.49
CA ALA A 81 -9.75 2.22 -9.50
C ALA A 81 -10.69 3.43 -9.65
N GLY A 82 -11.29 3.87 -8.54
CA GLY A 82 -12.25 4.99 -8.53
C GLY A 82 -13.58 4.70 -9.24
N GLN A 83 -13.96 3.44 -9.39
CA GLN A 83 -15.29 3.02 -9.86
C GLN A 83 -15.98 2.13 -8.82
N ILE A 84 -17.27 1.87 -9.02
CA ILE A 84 -18.04 0.96 -8.17
C ILE A 84 -17.44 -0.45 -8.23
N VAL A 85 -17.22 -1.03 -7.06
CA VAL A 85 -16.83 -2.43 -6.88
C VAL A 85 -17.77 -3.14 -5.93
N VAL A 86 -18.20 -4.34 -6.32
CA VAL A 86 -19.11 -5.19 -5.55
C VAL A 86 -18.41 -6.49 -5.16
N ARG A 87 -18.50 -6.89 -3.89
CA ARG A 87 -17.86 -8.09 -3.32
C ARG A 87 -18.76 -8.77 -2.29
N PRO A 88 -18.59 -10.07 -2.00
CA PRO A 88 -19.29 -10.74 -0.89
C PRO A 88 -18.95 -10.08 0.45
N ASN A 89 -19.92 -10.04 1.37
CA ASN A 89 -19.78 -9.37 2.68
C ASN A 89 -19.17 -10.26 3.79
N ALA A 90 -18.39 -11.27 3.42
CA ALA A 90 -17.77 -12.21 4.36
C ALA A 90 -16.34 -12.53 3.94
N ALA A 91 -15.54 -12.95 4.93
CA ALA A 91 -14.22 -13.52 4.70
C ALA A 91 -14.33 -14.84 3.92
N LEU A 92 -13.22 -15.26 3.28
CA LEU A 92 -13.19 -16.43 2.39
C LEU A 92 -13.56 -17.76 3.09
N ASP A 93 -13.45 -17.82 4.42
CA ASP A 93 -13.77 -18.98 5.25
C ASP A 93 -15.21 -18.98 5.79
N SER A 94 -15.99 -17.95 5.48
CA SER A 94 -17.32 -17.71 6.03
C SER A 94 -18.34 -17.59 4.90
N SER A 95 -19.52 -18.20 5.08
CA SER A 95 -20.59 -18.06 4.09
C SER A 95 -21.11 -16.61 4.07
N PRO A 96 -21.05 -15.92 2.92
CA PRO A 96 -21.60 -14.57 2.81
C PRO A 96 -23.12 -14.57 3.01
N THR A 97 -23.61 -13.47 3.55
CA THR A 97 -25.05 -13.20 3.73
C THR A 97 -25.53 -12.12 2.76
N GLY A 98 -24.61 -11.55 1.98
CA GLY A 98 -24.83 -10.37 1.19
C GLY A 98 -23.57 -9.89 0.47
N LEU A 99 -23.63 -8.64 0.02
CA LEU A 99 -22.60 -7.97 -0.76
C LEU A 99 -22.23 -6.63 -0.12
N PHE A 100 -21.00 -6.19 -0.32
CA PHE A 100 -20.60 -4.81 -0.15
C PHE A 100 -20.44 -4.11 -1.50
N ILE A 101 -20.82 -2.83 -1.55
CA ILE A 101 -20.63 -1.92 -2.68
C ILE A 101 -19.75 -0.74 -2.19
N GLY A 102 -18.55 -0.62 -2.75
CA GLY A 102 -17.57 0.43 -2.43
C GLY A 102 -16.70 0.76 -3.64
N THR A 103 -15.43 1.12 -3.42
CA THR A 103 -14.44 1.32 -4.51
C THR A 103 -13.22 0.39 -4.40
N LEU A 104 -12.15 0.65 -5.16
CA LEU A 104 -10.84 -0.03 -5.11
C LEU A 104 -9.77 0.95 -4.61
N PRO A 105 -8.61 0.50 -4.09
CA PRO A 105 -8.09 -0.87 -4.03
C PRO A 105 -8.54 -1.69 -2.81
N TRP A 106 -9.19 -1.06 -1.83
CA TRP A 106 -9.86 -1.67 -0.68
C TRP A 106 -11.35 -1.41 -0.82
N LEU A 107 -12.21 -2.12 -0.08
CA LEU A 107 -13.61 -1.71 0.13
C LEU A 107 -13.66 -0.39 0.93
N THR A 108 -13.21 0.69 0.29
CA THR A 108 -13.30 2.05 0.77
C THR A 108 -14.67 2.63 0.42
N GLY A 109 -15.01 3.68 1.14
CA GLY A 109 -16.25 4.40 0.96
C GLY A 109 -16.46 4.96 -0.44
N LEU A 110 -17.74 5.19 -0.76
CA LEU A 110 -18.17 5.79 -2.03
C LEU A 110 -17.94 7.32 -2.07
N ASP A 111 -16.94 7.85 -1.34
CA ASP A 111 -16.73 9.29 -1.07
C ASP A 111 -16.55 10.16 -2.33
N ARG A 112 -16.22 9.54 -3.47
CA ARG A 112 -15.98 10.21 -4.75
C ARG A 112 -16.73 9.58 -5.92
N ILE A 113 -17.72 8.74 -5.62
CA ILE A 113 -18.59 8.10 -6.62
C ILE A 113 -19.97 8.72 -6.54
N ASP A 114 -20.51 9.11 -7.69
CA ASP A 114 -21.91 9.53 -7.80
C ASP A 114 -22.83 8.29 -7.73
N PHE A 115 -22.94 7.71 -6.53
CA PHE A 115 -23.89 6.64 -6.25
C PHE A 115 -25.25 7.27 -5.88
N PRO A 116 -26.33 6.97 -6.62
CA PRO A 116 -27.65 7.53 -6.34
C PRO A 116 -28.09 7.12 -4.94
N MET A 117 -28.29 8.11 -4.06
CA MET A 117 -28.71 7.91 -2.66
C MET A 117 -30.17 7.45 -2.52
N VAL A 118 -30.97 7.55 -3.58
CA VAL A 118 -32.33 7.00 -3.67
C VAL A 118 -32.45 6.39 -5.06
N GLY A 119 -32.97 5.18 -5.15
CA GLY A 119 -33.03 4.48 -6.43
C GLY A 119 -33.59 3.07 -6.34
N SER A 120 -33.31 2.28 -7.37
CA SER A 120 -33.54 0.83 -7.36
C SER A 120 -32.27 0.06 -7.70
N LEU A 121 -32.10 -1.07 -7.03
CA LEU A 121 -31.02 -2.03 -7.26
C LEU A 121 -31.62 -3.38 -7.66
N GLN A 122 -30.99 -4.05 -8.62
CA GLN A 122 -31.31 -5.43 -8.99
C GLN A 122 -30.03 -6.14 -9.42
N PHE A 123 -29.90 -7.43 -9.08
CA PHE A 123 -28.82 -8.28 -9.60
C PHE A 123 -29.38 -9.33 -10.56
N SER A 124 -28.59 -9.69 -11.57
CA SER A 124 -28.85 -10.86 -12.41
C SER A 124 -27.71 -11.85 -12.29
N ILE A 125 -28.07 -13.11 -12.10
CA ILE A 125 -27.13 -14.23 -12.00
C ILE A 125 -27.44 -15.22 -13.12
N PRO A 126 -26.44 -15.62 -13.93
CA PRO A 126 -26.60 -16.68 -14.91
C PRO A 126 -27.17 -17.95 -14.27
N GLY A 127 -28.28 -18.46 -14.79
CA GLY A 127 -28.94 -19.68 -14.29
C GLY A 127 -29.84 -19.52 -13.07
N GLN A 128 -29.84 -18.35 -12.40
CA GLN A 128 -30.69 -18.06 -11.22
C GLN A 128 -31.65 -16.88 -11.40
N GLY A 129 -31.62 -16.23 -12.58
CA GLY A 129 -32.57 -15.18 -12.93
C GLY A 129 -32.16 -13.80 -12.40
N HIS A 130 -33.14 -12.98 -12.05
CA HIS A 130 -32.94 -11.64 -11.49
C HIS A 130 -33.47 -11.62 -10.07
N SER A 131 -32.81 -10.89 -9.16
CA SER A 131 -33.41 -10.56 -7.86
C SER A 131 -34.68 -9.73 -8.03
N ASN A 132 -35.44 -9.54 -6.95
CA ASN A 132 -36.44 -8.48 -6.87
C ASN A 132 -35.85 -7.09 -7.25
N PHE A 133 -36.71 -6.22 -7.79
CA PHE A 133 -36.42 -4.79 -7.93
C PHE A 133 -36.47 -4.15 -6.54
N PHE A 134 -35.30 -3.92 -5.94
CA PHE A 134 -35.21 -3.39 -4.58
C PHE A 134 -35.14 -1.87 -4.59
N HIS A 135 -36.20 -1.21 -4.15
CA HIS A 135 -36.21 0.24 -3.97
C HIS A 135 -35.54 0.61 -2.65
N TYR A 136 -34.54 1.48 -2.72
CA TYR A 136 -33.78 1.92 -1.55
C TYR A 136 -33.82 3.44 -1.41
N ASN A 137 -33.71 3.90 -0.17
CA ASN A 137 -33.53 5.30 0.18
C ASN A 137 -32.47 5.38 1.29
N LEU A 138 -31.23 5.65 0.90
CA LEU A 138 -30.09 5.76 1.80
C LEU A 138 -30.00 7.15 2.46
N LYS A 139 -30.84 8.11 2.07
CA LYS A 139 -30.87 9.45 2.70
C LYS A 139 -31.51 9.39 4.08
N ASP A 140 -32.50 8.50 4.25
CA ASP A 140 -33.30 8.37 5.47
C ASP A 140 -32.86 7.19 6.36
N GLN A 141 -31.87 6.41 5.90
CA GLN A 141 -31.30 5.26 6.63
C GLN A 141 -30.06 5.61 7.46
N ILE A 142 -30.02 6.84 7.98
CA ILE A 142 -29.04 7.26 9.01
C ILE A 142 -29.49 6.64 10.33
N VAL A 143 -29.36 5.32 10.47
CA VAL A 143 -29.55 4.63 11.74
C VAL A 143 -28.48 3.56 11.85
N ASP A 144 -27.56 3.78 12.80
CA ASP A 144 -26.64 2.81 13.38
C ASP A 144 -27.55 1.80 14.12
N ASP A 145 -27.81 0.61 13.55
CA ASP A 145 -28.52 -0.46 14.26
C ASP A 145 -27.80 -1.80 14.03
N ASP A 146 -26.91 -2.10 14.98
CA ASP A 146 -26.86 -3.40 15.63
C ASP A 146 -27.92 -3.37 16.75
N PRO A 147 -28.93 -4.25 16.77
CA PRO A 147 -30.00 -4.21 17.75
C PRO A 147 -29.52 -4.81 19.08
N SER A 148 -28.63 -4.11 19.74
CA SER A 148 -28.48 -4.12 21.18
C SER A 148 -28.42 -2.67 21.60
N GLU A 149 -29.32 -2.25 22.50
CA GLU A 149 -29.13 -1.03 23.27
C GLU A 149 -27.83 -1.15 24.09
N GLU A 150 -26.70 -0.92 23.45
CA GLU A 150 -25.45 -0.56 24.11
C GLU A 150 -25.12 0.84 23.65
N ASN A 151 -25.07 1.75 24.63
CA ASN A 151 -24.57 3.11 24.53
C ASN A 151 -23.75 3.34 23.25
N VAL A 152 -24.23 4.19 22.34
CA VAL A 152 -23.36 4.80 21.32
C VAL A 152 -22.39 5.70 22.09
N GLN A 153 -21.36 5.08 22.66
CA GLN A 153 -20.21 5.78 23.25
C GLN A 153 -19.63 6.62 22.11
N PRO A 154 -19.66 7.96 22.20
CA PRO A 154 -19.02 8.80 21.22
C PRO A 154 -17.51 8.52 21.23
N TRP A 155 -16.86 8.71 20.09
CA TRP A 155 -15.40 8.63 20.04
C TRP A 155 -14.81 9.73 20.92
N ILE A 156 -13.93 9.35 21.83
CA ILE A 156 -13.01 10.28 22.47
C ILE A 156 -11.89 10.51 21.47
N SER A 157 -11.69 11.76 21.05
CA SER A 157 -10.66 12.10 20.06
C SER A 157 -9.53 12.86 20.71
N HIS A 158 -8.29 12.43 20.45
CA HIS A 158 -7.08 13.14 20.79
C HIS A 158 -6.32 13.48 19.52
N ASN A 159 -6.03 14.78 19.34
CA ASN A 159 -5.40 15.30 18.15
C ASN A 159 -3.95 15.67 18.44
N GLY A 160 -3.03 15.17 17.62
CA GLY A 160 -1.59 15.29 17.82
C GLY A 160 -1.03 14.12 18.63
N ASP A 161 0.30 14.09 18.77
CA ASP A 161 0.97 13.01 19.49
C ASP A 161 0.45 12.91 20.95
N LEU A 162 0.21 11.67 21.40
CA LEU A 162 -0.11 11.34 22.77
C LEU A 162 1.17 10.92 23.49
N VAL A 163 1.58 11.67 24.51
CA VAL A 163 2.81 11.41 25.26
C VAL A 163 2.47 11.04 26.70
N ILE A 164 2.82 9.81 27.09
CA ILE A 164 2.64 9.28 28.44
C ILE A 164 4.02 9.22 29.08
N GLU A 165 4.25 10.01 30.13
CA GLU A 165 5.57 10.25 30.69
C GLU A 165 5.54 10.40 32.21
N ASN A 166 6.68 10.66 32.84
CA ASN A 166 6.79 10.93 34.28
C ASN A 166 6.20 9.84 35.20
N GLY A 167 6.19 8.59 34.75
CA GLY A 167 5.63 7.45 35.52
C GLY A 167 4.10 7.39 35.51
N GLU A 168 3.45 8.13 34.62
CA GLU A 168 2.00 8.14 34.48
C GLU A 168 1.47 6.81 33.96
N THR A 169 0.25 6.47 34.38
CA THR A 169 -0.54 5.40 33.77
C THR A 169 -1.74 6.00 33.07
N MET A 170 -1.82 5.81 31.76
CA MET A 170 -3.00 6.14 30.97
C MET A 170 -3.81 4.89 30.71
N THR A 171 -5.12 4.98 30.91
CA THR A 171 -6.05 3.88 30.71
C THR A 171 -7.14 4.30 29.72
N ILE A 172 -7.29 3.53 28.64
CA ILE A 172 -8.36 3.59 27.66
C ILE A 172 -9.23 2.35 27.89
N GLU A 173 -10.29 2.48 28.69
CA GLU A 173 -11.08 1.35 29.18
C GLU A 173 -12.58 1.52 28.93
N ASN A 174 -13.21 0.49 28.36
CA ASN A 174 -14.64 0.45 28.02
C ASN A 174 -15.10 1.60 27.11
N GLU A 175 -14.24 2.01 26.17
CA GLU A 175 -14.50 3.20 25.34
C GLU A 175 -14.04 3.04 23.88
N LYS A 176 -14.43 4.02 23.07
CA LYS A 176 -13.98 4.19 21.69
C LYS A 176 -13.06 5.41 21.64
N TYR A 177 -11.80 5.21 21.26
CA TYR A 177 -10.76 6.24 21.32
C TYR A 177 -10.11 6.42 19.94
N LEU A 178 -10.14 7.63 19.40
CA LEU A 178 -9.46 8.02 18.17
C LEU A 178 -8.21 8.81 18.55
N GLN A 179 -7.06 8.27 18.17
CA GLN A 179 -5.76 8.91 18.36
C GLN A 179 -5.23 9.36 16.99
N GLU A 180 -5.17 10.68 16.74
CA GLU A 180 -4.53 11.24 15.54
C GLU A 180 -3.09 11.63 15.84
N GLY A 181 -2.12 10.88 15.32
CA GLY A 181 -0.69 11.05 15.62
C GLY A 181 -0.11 9.85 16.36
N ASN A 182 1.17 9.93 16.72
CA ASN A 182 1.85 8.83 17.39
C ASN A 182 1.46 8.75 18.87
N ILE A 183 1.63 7.56 19.46
CA ILE A 183 1.60 7.36 20.91
C ILE A 183 3.04 7.11 21.38
N TYR A 184 3.50 7.88 22.36
CA TYR A 184 4.77 7.66 23.05
C TYR A 184 4.49 7.21 24.47
N VAL A 185 5.01 6.04 24.83
CA VAL A 185 5.00 5.52 26.20
C VAL A 185 6.44 5.57 26.70
N ASN A 186 6.78 6.61 27.46
CA ASN A 186 8.14 6.87 27.94
C ASN A 186 8.49 5.98 29.14
N ASP A 187 9.77 5.98 29.53
CA ASP A 187 10.28 5.12 30.59
C ASP A 187 9.49 5.28 31.89
N HIS A 188 9.26 4.13 32.55
CA HIS A 188 8.46 3.98 33.77
C HIS A 188 6.97 4.31 33.64
N SER A 189 6.48 4.72 32.47
CA SER A 189 5.06 4.97 32.21
C SER A 189 4.34 3.73 31.70
N LYS A 190 3.00 3.79 31.75
CA LYS A 190 2.13 2.67 31.36
C LYS A 190 0.95 3.11 30.50
N LEU A 191 0.66 2.35 29.45
CA LEU A 191 -0.58 2.44 28.68
C LEU A 191 -1.39 1.15 28.87
N ILE A 192 -2.66 1.28 29.23
CA ILE A 192 -3.62 0.18 29.33
C ILE A 192 -4.76 0.43 28.36
N ILE A 193 -5.03 -0.52 27.48
CA ILE A 193 -6.17 -0.51 26.55
C ILE A 193 -6.98 -1.76 26.86
N LYS A 194 -8.15 -1.59 27.47
CA LYS A 194 -8.95 -2.69 28.01
C LYS A 194 -10.40 -2.61 27.57
N ASP A 195 -10.91 -3.68 26.96
CA ASP A 195 -12.30 -3.78 26.49
C ASP A 195 -12.72 -2.57 25.63
N SER A 196 -11.79 -2.08 24.80
CA SER A 196 -11.90 -0.81 24.08
C SER A 196 -11.66 -0.96 22.57
N GLN A 197 -12.01 0.08 21.83
CA GLN A 197 -11.63 0.25 20.42
C GLN A 197 -10.71 1.45 20.29
N LEU A 198 -9.45 1.21 19.92
CA LEU A 198 -8.48 2.24 19.58
C LEU A 198 -8.35 2.35 18.06
N MET A 199 -8.76 3.50 17.53
CA MET A 199 -8.54 3.87 16.14
C MET A 199 -7.34 4.81 16.05
N MET A 200 -6.40 4.51 15.15
CA MET A 200 -5.17 5.29 14.96
C MET A 200 -5.23 6.03 13.63
N GLY A 201 -5.19 7.35 13.65
CA GLY A 201 -5.10 8.21 12.48
C GLY A 201 -3.70 8.84 12.34
N ARG A 202 -3.30 9.18 11.11
CA ARG A 202 -1.99 9.81 10.87
C ARG A 202 -1.86 11.19 11.51
N GLY A 203 -2.93 11.99 11.56
CA GLY A 203 -2.82 13.42 11.88
C GLY A 203 -1.77 14.09 10.99
N ASP A 204 -0.84 14.82 11.61
CA ASP A 204 0.26 15.53 10.92
C ASP A 204 1.55 14.68 10.76
N VAL A 205 1.47 13.35 11.01
CA VAL A 205 2.63 12.46 10.90
C VAL A 205 3.08 12.36 9.43
N PRO A 206 4.37 12.64 9.14
CA PRO A 206 4.86 12.73 7.76
C PRO A 206 5.00 11.36 7.09
N THR A 207 5.08 10.27 7.85
CA THR A 207 5.13 8.89 7.32
C THR A 207 3.73 8.36 7.04
N ILE A 208 3.61 7.35 6.17
CA ILE A 208 2.37 6.56 6.05
C ILE A 208 2.09 5.75 7.32
N HIS A 209 3.15 5.43 8.05
CA HIS A 209 3.13 4.74 9.33
C HIS A 209 2.70 5.68 10.46
N VAL A 210 1.88 5.18 11.38
CA VAL A 210 1.56 5.82 12.67
C VAL A 210 1.96 4.88 13.79
N TYR A 211 2.74 5.38 14.74
CA TYR A 211 3.45 4.52 15.68
C TYR A 211 2.89 4.56 17.10
N ILE A 212 2.92 3.41 17.76
CA ILE A 212 3.00 3.29 19.22
C ILE A 212 4.46 3.00 19.56
N ILE A 213 5.15 3.97 20.15
CA ILE A 213 6.57 3.93 20.47
C ILE A 213 6.71 3.68 21.97
N ILE A 214 7.33 2.56 22.33
CA ILE A 214 7.38 2.06 23.70
C ILE A 214 8.83 2.06 24.16
N ALA A 215 9.13 2.86 25.19
CA ALA A 215 10.47 2.99 25.75
C ALA A 215 10.91 1.75 26.55
N PRO A 216 12.22 1.57 26.80
CA PRO A 216 12.76 0.36 27.45
C PRO A 216 12.12 -0.03 28.79
N GLU A 217 11.77 0.95 29.62
CA GLU A 217 11.18 0.71 30.94
C GLU A 217 9.66 0.93 30.98
N ALA A 218 9.04 1.04 29.81
CA ALA A 218 7.60 1.27 29.67
C ALA A 218 6.80 -0.05 29.58
N LEU A 219 5.51 0.06 29.91
CA LEU A 219 4.56 -1.05 29.91
C LEU A 219 3.34 -0.74 29.03
N VAL A 220 2.96 -1.66 28.15
CA VAL A 220 1.70 -1.57 27.39
C VAL A 220 0.90 -2.85 27.57
N GLU A 221 -0.36 -2.72 27.98
CA GLU A 221 -1.29 -3.83 28.16
C GLU A 221 -2.51 -3.63 27.26
N ILE A 222 -2.76 -4.58 26.36
CA ILE A 222 -3.92 -4.61 25.46
C ILE A 222 -4.73 -5.86 25.79
N GLU A 223 -5.95 -5.69 26.27
CA GLU A 223 -6.82 -6.79 26.73
C GLU A 223 -8.24 -6.61 26.17
N GLY A 224 -8.81 -7.66 25.58
CA GLY A 224 -10.20 -7.63 25.07
C GLY A 224 -10.48 -6.54 24.04
N SER A 225 -9.44 -6.00 23.37
CA SER A 225 -9.52 -4.72 22.66
C SER A 225 -9.26 -4.85 21.16
N LYS A 226 -9.77 -3.88 20.39
CA LYS A 226 -9.50 -3.74 18.95
C LYS A 226 -8.59 -2.56 18.70
N ILE A 227 -7.58 -2.76 17.85
CA ILE A 227 -6.71 -1.67 17.37
C ILE A 227 -6.73 -1.68 15.84
N PHE A 228 -7.03 -0.55 15.20
CA PHE A 228 -7.11 -0.47 13.74
C PHE A 228 -6.83 0.95 13.23
N PRO A 229 -6.37 1.10 11.97
CA PRO A 229 -6.14 2.41 11.39
C PRO A 229 -7.45 3.09 10.99
N GLU A 230 -7.55 4.40 11.23
CA GLU A 230 -8.41 5.30 10.46
C GLU A 230 -7.76 5.61 9.10
N SER A 231 -6.47 5.95 9.17
CA SER A 231 -5.63 6.31 8.04
C SER A 231 -4.19 5.85 8.29
N GLY A 232 -3.43 5.63 7.22
CA GLY A 232 -2.07 5.12 7.33
C GLY A 232 -1.99 3.67 7.81
N LEU A 233 -0.86 3.31 8.42
CA LEU A 233 -0.54 1.95 8.86
C LEU A 233 -0.11 1.96 10.33
N VAL A 234 -0.86 1.24 11.19
CA VAL A 234 -0.54 1.15 12.62
C VAL A 234 0.70 0.31 12.83
N CYS A 235 1.71 0.90 13.46
CA CYS A 235 2.98 0.28 13.74
C CYS A 235 3.29 0.32 15.24
N VAL A 236 4.02 -0.67 15.74
CA VAL A 236 4.51 -0.69 17.12
C VAL A 236 6.02 -0.83 17.12
N LEU A 237 6.72 0.09 17.79
CA LEU A 237 8.15 -0.03 18.07
C LEU A 237 8.33 -0.38 19.53
N ASN A 238 8.55 -1.66 19.83
CA ASN A 238 8.63 -2.14 21.19
C ASN A 238 10.08 -2.26 21.67
N LYS A 239 10.46 -1.40 22.62
CA LYS A 239 11.69 -1.55 23.42
C LYS A 239 11.40 -1.99 24.86
N GLY A 240 10.15 -1.88 25.31
CA GLY A 240 9.71 -2.17 26.67
C GLY A 240 8.99 -3.50 26.80
N LYS A 241 7.91 -3.53 27.57
CA LYS A 241 7.12 -4.73 27.83
C LYS A 241 5.68 -4.58 27.34
N VAL A 242 5.25 -5.51 26.49
CA VAL A 242 3.91 -5.52 25.90
C VAL A 242 3.20 -6.83 26.20
N THR A 243 1.93 -6.74 26.57
CA THR A 243 1.02 -7.90 26.61
C THR A 243 -0.21 -7.64 25.76
N ILE A 244 -0.57 -8.61 24.92
CA ILE A 244 -1.77 -8.58 24.08
C ILE A 244 -2.59 -9.84 24.37
N THR A 245 -3.78 -9.69 24.93
CA THR A 245 -4.61 -10.83 25.35
C THR A 245 -6.03 -10.67 24.82
N ASP A 246 -6.59 -11.74 24.25
CA ASP A 246 -7.96 -11.79 23.73
C ASP A 246 -8.32 -10.59 22.81
N SER A 247 -7.34 -10.11 22.03
CA SER A 247 -7.42 -8.84 21.30
C SER A 247 -7.16 -9.04 19.80
N PRO A 248 -8.16 -8.78 18.93
CA PRO A 248 -7.92 -8.72 17.49
C PRO A 248 -7.38 -7.34 17.11
N THR A 249 -6.15 -7.31 16.59
CA THR A 249 -5.46 -6.09 16.18
C THR A 249 -5.15 -6.11 14.68
N SER A 250 -5.34 -4.96 14.05
CA SER A 250 -4.91 -4.64 12.69
C SER A 250 -3.61 -3.85 12.69
N ILE A 251 -2.68 -4.23 13.57
CA ILE A 251 -1.31 -3.73 13.56
C ILE A 251 -0.66 -4.23 12.26
N HIS A 252 -0.19 -3.30 11.43
CA HIS A 252 0.49 -3.59 10.18
C HIS A 252 1.87 -4.19 10.45
N TYR A 253 2.60 -3.61 11.40
CA TYR A 253 3.98 -3.92 11.72
C TYR A 253 4.24 -3.81 13.22
N PHE A 254 4.84 -4.83 13.82
CA PHE A 254 5.24 -4.86 15.22
C PHE A 254 6.73 -5.22 15.31
N ASP A 255 7.55 -4.26 15.72
CA ASP A 255 8.99 -4.42 15.88
C ASP A 255 9.36 -4.76 17.32
N MET A 256 10.09 -5.85 17.50
CA MET A 256 10.65 -6.28 18.79
C MET A 256 12.15 -6.00 18.83
N SER A 257 12.54 -5.03 19.65
CA SER A 257 13.95 -4.67 19.88
C SER A 257 14.64 -5.57 20.92
N ASP A 258 15.97 -5.51 20.96
CA ASP A 258 16.77 -6.10 22.03
C ASP A 258 16.31 -5.61 23.41
N GLY A 259 16.23 -6.54 24.38
CA GLY A 259 15.78 -6.25 25.75
C GLY A 259 14.25 -6.15 25.92
N ALA A 260 13.48 -6.01 24.84
CA ALA A 260 12.02 -5.90 24.90
C ALA A 260 11.36 -7.24 25.25
N SER A 261 10.08 -7.19 25.63
CA SER A 261 9.24 -8.39 25.77
C SER A 261 7.85 -8.24 25.19
N LEU A 262 7.35 -9.32 24.59
CA LEU A 262 5.99 -9.45 24.09
C LEU A 262 5.41 -10.79 24.52
N THR A 263 4.25 -10.74 25.18
CA THR A 263 3.39 -11.91 25.39
C THR A 263 2.06 -11.68 24.67
N MET A 264 1.75 -12.51 23.67
CA MET A 264 0.50 -12.45 22.92
C MET A 264 -0.29 -13.74 23.10
N ILE A 265 -1.52 -13.66 23.58
CA ILE A 265 -2.35 -14.83 23.92
C ILE A 265 -3.74 -14.66 23.32
N ASN A 266 -4.26 -15.71 22.66
CA ASN A 266 -5.62 -15.76 22.11
C ASN A 266 -5.97 -14.53 21.24
N SER A 267 -5.00 -14.02 20.48
CA SER A 267 -5.10 -12.70 19.83
C SER A 267 -4.84 -12.79 18.33
N GLN A 268 -5.07 -11.68 17.63
CA GLN A 268 -4.74 -11.57 16.21
C GLN A 268 -3.90 -10.32 15.96
N MET A 269 -2.90 -10.46 15.09
CA MET A 269 -2.13 -9.37 14.52
C MET A 269 -2.20 -9.52 13.01
N VAL A 270 -3.34 -9.11 12.45
CA VAL A 270 -3.67 -9.33 11.05
C VAL A 270 -4.26 -8.07 10.48
N PHE A 271 -3.63 -7.58 9.42
CA PHE A 271 -4.14 -6.49 8.61
C PHE A 271 -4.23 -6.95 7.15
N THR A 272 -5.02 -6.26 6.34
CA THR A 272 -5.27 -6.66 4.94
C THR A 272 -3.97 -6.79 4.14
N ILE A 273 -3.00 -5.90 4.40
CA ILE A 273 -1.66 -5.90 3.79
C ILE A 273 -0.52 -6.08 4.79
N GLY A 274 -0.81 -6.55 6.00
CA GLY A 274 0.19 -6.65 7.04
C GLY A 274 -0.17 -7.59 8.16
N GLY A 275 0.39 -7.31 9.33
CA GLY A 275 0.43 -8.22 10.47
C GLY A 275 1.81 -8.83 10.67
N LEU A 276 2.86 -8.08 10.33
CA LEU A 276 4.24 -8.50 10.56
C LEU A 276 4.60 -8.41 12.03
N LEU A 277 4.91 -9.56 12.62
CA LEU A 277 5.69 -9.63 13.85
C LEU A 277 7.17 -9.75 13.47
N GLN A 278 7.94 -8.69 13.64
CA GLN A 278 9.37 -8.64 13.37
C GLN A 278 10.14 -8.79 14.70
N VAL A 279 10.95 -9.84 14.81
CA VAL A 279 11.71 -10.18 16.02
C VAL A 279 13.19 -10.01 15.79
N MET A 280 13.70 -8.83 16.18
CA MET A 280 15.13 -8.46 16.11
C MET A 280 15.88 -8.74 17.40
N GLY A 281 15.16 -9.00 18.48
CA GLY A 281 15.73 -9.19 19.81
C GLY A 281 14.70 -9.52 20.89
N GLY A 282 15.18 -9.64 22.12
CA GLY A 282 14.32 -9.70 23.31
C GLY A 282 13.63 -11.05 23.54
N HIS A 283 12.45 -11.00 24.14
CA HIS A 283 11.68 -12.18 24.54
C HIS A 283 10.26 -12.12 24.01
N THR A 284 9.93 -13.02 23.08
CA THR A 284 8.61 -13.07 22.45
C THR A 284 7.94 -14.42 22.69
N THR A 285 6.70 -14.40 23.14
CA THR A 285 5.87 -15.61 23.27
C THR A 285 4.49 -15.34 22.69
N VAL A 286 4.07 -16.18 21.73
CA VAL A 286 2.76 -16.11 21.08
C VAL A 286 2.03 -17.43 21.26
N ILE A 287 0.80 -17.38 21.78
CA ILE A 287 0.03 -18.55 22.18
C ILE A 287 -1.39 -18.45 21.61
N ASN A 288 -1.87 -19.51 20.97
CA ASN A 288 -3.24 -19.61 20.42
C ASN A 288 -3.64 -18.41 19.55
N SER A 289 -2.72 -17.90 18.74
CA SER A 289 -2.89 -16.61 18.07
C SER A 289 -2.64 -16.71 16.56
N THR A 290 -3.03 -15.68 15.82
CA THR A 290 -2.77 -15.58 14.37
C THR A 290 -1.99 -14.32 14.06
N ILE A 291 -0.93 -14.45 13.24
CA ILE A 291 -0.13 -13.34 12.74
C ILE A 291 -0.11 -13.36 11.20
N GLY A 292 -0.01 -12.18 10.59
CA GLY A 292 0.05 -12.03 9.14
C GLY A 292 1.38 -12.51 8.55
N ALA A 293 2.49 -12.11 9.17
CA ALA A 293 3.84 -12.44 8.76
C ALA A 293 4.76 -12.60 9.97
N LEU A 294 5.87 -13.31 9.76
CA LEU A 294 6.93 -13.46 10.74
C LEU A 294 8.26 -13.04 10.12
N GLY A 295 8.86 -12.01 10.73
CA GLY A 295 10.19 -11.52 10.43
C GLY A 295 11.17 -11.92 11.52
N ILE A 296 12.30 -12.54 11.17
CA ILE A 296 13.32 -12.95 12.14
C ILE A 296 14.72 -12.49 11.74
N LYS A 297 15.50 -12.06 12.72
CA LYS A 297 16.92 -11.71 12.57
C LYS A 297 17.77 -12.97 12.59
N VAL A 298 18.77 -13.02 11.72
CA VAL A 298 19.89 -13.95 11.83
C VAL A 298 21.09 -13.14 12.31
N PRO A 299 21.50 -13.26 13.60
CA PRO A 299 22.58 -12.45 14.15
C PRO A 299 23.95 -12.73 13.51
N ALA A 300 24.90 -11.82 13.71
CA ALA A 300 26.29 -12.00 13.30
C ALA A 300 26.86 -13.34 13.82
N GLY A 301 27.51 -14.10 12.93
CA GLY A 301 28.10 -15.41 13.24
C GLY A 301 27.10 -16.55 13.47
N ALA A 302 25.79 -16.30 13.43
CA ALA A 302 24.77 -17.34 13.57
C ALA A 302 24.60 -18.16 12.27
N HIS A 303 24.13 -19.39 12.41
CA HIS A 303 23.87 -20.27 11.27
C HIS A 303 22.37 -20.39 11.01
N LEU A 304 21.98 -20.19 9.75
CA LEU A 304 20.65 -20.49 9.26
C LEU A 304 20.76 -21.46 8.09
N ASN A 305 20.28 -22.70 8.27
CA ASN A 305 20.26 -23.72 7.21
C ASN A 305 18.83 -24.25 7.06
N VAL A 306 18.08 -23.67 6.12
CA VAL A 306 16.65 -24.00 5.92
C VAL A 306 16.32 -24.29 4.47
N SER A 307 15.30 -25.10 4.27
CA SER A 307 14.78 -25.39 2.95
C SER A 307 13.29 -25.66 2.98
N ASN A 308 12.62 -25.51 1.84
CA ASN A 308 11.19 -25.82 1.68
C ASN A 308 10.29 -25.01 2.62
N LEU A 309 10.67 -23.78 2.95
CA LEU A 309 9.79 -22.86 3.67
C LEU A 309 8.66 -22.40 2.74
N ALA A 310 7.45 -22.32 3.27
CA ALA A 310 6.30 -21.77 2.58
C ALA A 310 5.44 -20.97 3.57
N SER A 311 4.72 -19.98 3.04
CA SER A 311 3.72 -19.23 3.80
C SER A 311 2.52 -20.12 4.17
N GLY A 312 1.73 -19.72 5.18
CA GLY A 312 0.53 -20.48 5.56
C GLY A 312 0.85 -21.70 6.43
N THR A 313 1.49 -21.46 7.57
CA THR A 313 1.97 -22.52 8.47
C THR A 313 1.23 -22.46 9.81
N TYR A 314 0.80 -23.62 10.29
CA TYR A 314 0.34 -23.80 11.68
C TYR A 314 1.45 -24.43 12.51
N LEU A 315 1.78 -23.80 13.64
CA LEU A 315 2.83 -24.23 14.56
C LEU A 315 2.19 -24.63 15.89
N ASP A 316 2.13 -25.93 16.18
CA ASP A 316 1.63 -26.43 17.47
C ASP A 316 2.56 -26.03 18.63
N SER A 317 3.87 -26.16 18.41
CA SER A 317 4.94 -25.66 19.27
C SER A 317 6.21 -25.48 18.45
N TRP A 318 6.76 -24.27 18.45
CA TRP A 318 7.97 -23.91 17.71
C TRP A 318 8.81 -22.91 18.49
N ASP A 319 10.13 -23.07 18.42
CA ASP A 319 11.12 -22.19 19.04
C ASP A 319 12.15 -21.79 17.98
N VAL A 320 12.53 -20.51 17.95
CA VAL A 320 13.51 -19.99 16.99
C VAL A 320 14.85 -20.73 17.02
N HIS A 321 15.28 -21.22 18.19
CA HIS A 321 16.54 -21.95 18.33
C HIS A 321 16.54 -23.32 17.62
N SER A 322 15.36 -23.82 17.22
CA SER A 322 15.27 -24.98 16.33
C SER A 322 15.74 -24.68 14.91
N MET A 323 15.74 -23.41 14.51
CA MET A 323 16.10 -22.91 13.19
C MET A 323 17.44 -22.16 13.20
N ILE A 324 17.69 -21.38 14.25
CA ILE A 324 18.90 -20.56 14.45
C ILE A 324 19.40 -20.84 15.88
N PRO A 325 20.20 -21.91 16.09
CA PRO A 325 20.64 -22.31 17.43
C PRO A 325 21.40 -21.22 18.19
N GLU A 326 22.07 -20.32 17.47
CA GLU A 326 22.84 -19.19 18.02
C GLU A 326 22.07 -17.88 18.14
N ALA A 327 20.73 -17.89 17.97
CA ALA A 327 19.91 -16.70 18.19
C ALA A 327 20.16 -16.12 19.59
N ASP A 328 20.34 -14.80 19.67
CA ASP A 328 20.59 -14.06 20.91
C ASP A 328 19.28 -13.57 21.57
N TYR A 329 18.15 -14.12 21.15
CA TYR A 329 16.80 -13.74 21.57
C TYR A 329 15.89 -14.97 21.66
N THR A 330 14.76 -14.83 22.36
CA THR A 330 13.76 -15.91 22.43
C THR A 330 12.51 -15.57 21.64
N LEU A 331 12.05 -16.54 20.87
CA LEU A 331 10.77 -16.50 20.18
C LEU A 331 10.16 -17.90 20.23
N THR A 332 9.05 -18.01 20.95
CA THR A 332 8.27 -19.24 21.04
C THR A 332 6.86 -19.01 20.52
N LEU A 333 6.44 -19.88 19.59
CA LEU A 333 5.12 -19.87 18.97
C LEU A 333 4.39 -21.17 19.33
N ILE A 334 3.26 -21.07 20.02
CA ILE A 334 2.47 -22.22 20.50
C ILE A 334 1.07 -22.10 19.93
N LYS A 335 0.60 -23.14 19.23
CA LYS A 335 -0.71 -23.17 18.56
C LYS A 335 -0.98 -21.90 17.74
N THR A 336 0.03 -21.47 16.99
CA THR A 336 0.03 -20.19 16.28
C THR A 336 -0.05 -20.40 14.78
N THR A 337 -0.87 -19.60 14.11
CA THR A 337 -0.99 -19.59 12.64
C THR A 337 -0.24 -18.40 12.07
N ILE A 338 0.65 -18.65 11.12
CA ILE A 338 1.21 -17.63 10.21
C ILE A 338 0.40 -17.71 8.93
N LEU A 339 -0.24 -16.60 8.53
CA LEU A 339 -1.10 -16.58 7.36
C LEU A 339 -0.34 -16.87 6.06
N LYS A 340 -1.08 -17.42 5.09
CA LYS A 340 -0.56 -17.70 3.75
C LYS A 340 -0.38 -16.40 2.98
N ASP A 341 0.65 -16.35 2.14
CA ASP A 341 0.74 -15.37 1.07
C ASP A 341 -0.20 -15.77 -0.06
N ASP A 342 -1.41 -15.22 0.01
CA ASP A 342 -2.49 -15.41 -0.96
C ASP A 342 -2.83 -14.12 -1.72
N PHE A 343 -1.91 -13.15 -1.69
CA PHE A 343 -2.09 -11.91 -2.44
C PHE A 343 -2.11 -12.16 -3.94
N THR A 344 -3.01 -11.46 -4.63
CA THR A 344 -3.24 -11.57 -6.08
C THR A 344 -3.46 -10.20 -6.70
N GLY A 345 -3.40 -10.12 -8.03
CA GLY A 345 -3.57 -8.87 -8.76
C GLY A 345 -2.53 -7.83 -8.35
N ASP A 346 -2.97 -6.59 -8.10
CA ASP A 346 -2.10 -5.47 -7.73
C ASP A 346 -1.36 -5.67 -6.39
N LEU A 347 -1.81 -6.61 -5.55
CA LEU A 347 -1.20 -6.91 -4.25
C LEU A 347 -0.20 -8.07 -4.31
N ALA A 348 -0.13 -8.80 -5.42
CA ALA A 348 0.70 -9.99 -5.57
C ALA A 348 2.17 -9.70 -5.18
N HIS A 349 2.66 -8.53 -5.57
CA HIS A 349 4.00 -8.05 -5.31
C HIS A 349 3.99 -6.67 -4.64
N GLY A 350 5.11 -6.26 -4.05
CA GLY A 350 5.28 -4.94 -3.44
C GLY A 350 5.42 -4.96 -1.91
N PRO A 351 5.21 -3.81 -1.25
CA PRO A 351 5.68 -3.54 0.12
C PRO A 351 4.89 -4.25 1.22
N TYR A 352 3.90 -5.07 0.88
CA TYR A 352 3.00 -5.70 1.83
C TYR A 352 3.65 -6.85 2.61
N GLU A 353 3.16 -7.06 3.82
CA GLU A 353 3.70 -8.07 4.74
C GLU A 353 2.79 -9.29 4.88
N ARG A 354 3.32 -10.45 4.50
CA ARG A 354 2.66 -11.75 4.61
C ARG A 354 3.70 -12.87 4.65
N GLY A 355 3.48 -13.97 5.36
CA GLY A 355 4.41 -15.11 5.32
C GLY A 355 5.78 -14.86 5.97
N TRP A 356 6.86 -15.40 5.39
CA TRP A 356 8.20 -15.40 5.97
C TRP A 356 9.07 -14.24 5.51
N ILE A 357 9.76 -13.60 6.46
CA ILE A 357 10.73 -12.54 6.24
C ILE A 357 12.01 -12.82 7.03
N PHE A 358 13.16 -12.60 6.42
CA PHE A 358 14.46 -12.76 7.08
C PHE A 358 15.25 -11.45 7.04
N PHE A 359 15.90 -11.13 8.15
CA PHE A 359 16.84 -10.03 8.30
C PHE A 359 18.22 -10.61 8.54
N LEU A 360 19.09 -10.53 7.53
CA LEU A 360 20.36 -11.23 7.55
C LEU A 360 21.49 -10.26 7.90
N ASP A 361 22.12 -10.48 9.05
CA ASP A 361 23.37 -9.79 9.38
C ASP A 361 24.44 -10.13 8.33
N PRO A 362 25.25 -9.15 7.87
CA PRO A 362 26.24 -9.38 6.82
C PRO A 362 27.36 -10.37 7.20
N ASP A 363 27.53 -10.68 8.49
CA ASP A 363 28.50 -11.64 9.01
C ASP A 363 27.84 -12.97 9.45
N ALA A 364 26.59 -13.21 9.07
CA ALA A 364 25.90 -14.49 9.30
C ALA A 364 26.27 -15.57 8.26
N HIS A 365 26.03 -16.83 8.62
CA HIS A 365 26.26 -18.00 7.78
C HIS A 365 24.93 -18.61 7.32
N VAL A 366 24.46 -18.24 6.13
CA VAL A 366 23.08 -18.48 5.70
C VAL A 366 23.02 -19.36 4.46
N ARG A 367 22.23 -20.42 4.51
CA ARG A 367 21.81 -21.26 3.38
C ARG A 367 20.29 -21.41 3.40
N ILE A 368 19.62 -20.76 2.45
CA ILE A 368 18.18 -20.92 2.23
C ILE A 368 17.97 -21.51 0.85
N SER A 369 17.21 -22.60 0.75
CA SER A 369 16.97 -23.24 -0.54
C SER A 369 15.55 -23.71 -0.78
N ASN A 370 15.07 -23.63 -2.03
CA ASN A 370 13.77 -24.15 -2.45
C ASN A 370 12.60 -23.62 -1.60
N SER A 371 12.65 -22.33 -1.24
CA SER A 371 11.69 -21.71 -0.32
C SER A 371 10.90 -20.61 -1.01
N GLU A 372 9.66 -20.42 -0.58
CA GLU A 372 8.83 -19.26 -0.89
C GLU A 372 8.87 -18.31 0.30
N LEU A 373 9.36 -17.11 0.08
CA LEU A 373 9.51 -16.06 1.09
C LEU A 373 8.82 -14.79 0.61
N ARG A 374 8.42 -13.92 1.53
CA ARG A 374 7.91 -12.61 1.15
C ARG A 374 9.02 -11.62 0.90
N LYS A 375 10.02 -11.59 1.79
CA LYS A 375 11.17 -10.69 1.74
C LYS A 375 12.40 -11.35 2.36
N VAL A 376 13.58 -10.99 1.88
CA VAL A 376 14.87 -11.30 2.51
C VAL A 376 15.72 -10.04 2.47
N PHE A 377 15.96 -9.44 3.63
CA PHE A 377 16.78 -8.24 3.78
C PHE A 377 18.24 -8.61 3.69
N ILE A 378 18.93 -7.98 2.74
CA ILE A 378 20.38 -8.08 2.57
C ILE A 378 21.00 -6.76 3.01
N ASP A 379 21.80 -6.82 4.07
CA ASP A 379 22.52 -5.67 4.59
C ASP A 379 23.91 -5.57 3.96
N ILE A 380 24.22 -4.41 3.37
CA ILE A 380 25.52 -4.10 2.79
C ILE A 380 26.12 -2.93 3.56
N VAL A 381 27.25 -3.16 4.21
CA VAL A 381 27.91 -2.18 5.08
C VAL A 381 29.40 -2.08 4.73
N ASN A 382 29.84 -0.87 4.37
CA ASN A 382 31.23 -0.57 3.97
C ASN A 382 31.77 -1.52 2.90
N ASP A 383 30.96 -1.87 1.89
CA ASP A 383 31.31 -2.87 0.89
C ASP A 383 30.94 -2.42 -0.54
N ASN A 384 31.47 -3.15 -1.51
CA ASN A 384 31.09 -3.04 -2.90
C ASN A 384 30.47 -4.36 -3.36
N ALA A 385 29.22 -4.31 -3.82
CA ALA A 385 28.48 -5.52 -4.20
C ALA A 385 27.81 -5.36 -5.57
N THR A 386 27.66 -6.46 -6.28
CA THR A 386 26.90 -6.50 -7.53
C THR A 386 25.88 -7.63 -7.48
N PHE A 387 24.63 -7.27 -7.72
CA PHE A 387 23.50 -8.20 -7.76
C PHE A 387 22.92 -8.24 -9.17
N HIS A 388 22.34 -9.38 -9.54
CA HIS A 388 21.76 -9.58 -10.86
C HIS A 388 20.55 -10.49 -10.80
N ASP A 389 19.61 -10.25 -11.71
CA ASP A 389 18.50 -11.16 -12.05
C ASP A 389 17.62 -11.54 -10.85
N LEU A 390 17.44 -10.61 -9.90
CA LEU A 390 16.55 -10.79 -8.76
C LEU A 390 15.13 -10.44 -9.18
N LYS A 391 14.30 -11.45 -9.37
CA LYS A 391 12.93 -11.30 -9.88
C LYS A 391 11.92 -11.79 -8.86
N VAL A 392 10.88 -11.00 -8.59
CA VAL A 392 9.79 -11.47 -7.72
C VAL A 392 8.90 -12.49 -8.42
N GLY A 393 8.32 -13.41 -7.66
CA GLY A 393 7.45 -14.47 -8.18
C GLY A 393 8.17 -15.54 -9.02
N ILE A 394 9.49 -15.43 -9.20
CA ILE A 394 10.32 -16.37 -9.96
C ILE A 394 11.46 -16.84 -9.05
N PRO A 395 11.80 -18.15 -9.06
CA PRO A 395 12.94 -18.63 -8.29
C PRO A 395 14.23 -17.93 -8.73
N SER A 396 14.87 -17.28 -7.77
CA SER A 396 16.11 -16.54 -7.93
C SER A 396 17.19 -17.14 -7.03
N SER A 397 18.45 -16.88 -7.35
CA SER A 397 19.58 -17.25 -6.49
C SER A 397 20.45 -16.03 -6.26
N LEU A 398 21.00 -15.94 -5.05
CA LEU A 398 21.83 -14.83 -4.63
C LEU A 398 22.97 -15.38 -3.80
N MET A 399 24.18 -14.88 -4.02
CA MET A 399 25.33 -15.14 -3.18
C MET A 399 25.98 -13.81 -2.82
N TYR A 400 26.11 -13.55 -1.52
CA TYR A 400 26.77 -12.38 -0.99
C TYR A 400 27.49 -12.76 0.30
N ARG A 401 28.82 -12.63 0.31
CA ARG A 401 29.66 -13.15 1.40
C ARG A 401 29.32 -14.62 1.69
N ASP A 402 28.97 -14.95 2.93
CA ASP A 402 28.56 -16.30 3.34
C ASP A 402 27.03 -16.46 3.44
N ILE A 403 26.28 -15.62 2.73
CA ILE A 403 24.85 -15.73 2.52
C ILE A 403 24.62 -16.30 1.12
N GLU A 404 23.97 -17.46 1.06
CA GLU A 404 23.59 -18.12 -0.18
C GLU A 404 22.09 -18.47 -0.15
N LEU A 405 21.39 -17.93 -1.15
CA LEU A 405 20.00 -18.25 -1.48
C LEU A 405 20.02 -19.06 -2.77
N SER A 406 19.47 -20.28 -2.75
CA SER A 406 19.45 -21.16 -3.91
C SER A 406 18.01 -21.53 -4.28
N ASN A 407 17.55 -21.13 -5.46
CA ASN A 407 16.19 -21.43 -5.92
C ASN A 407 15.11 -20.93 -4.93
N VAL A 408 15.20 -19.67 -4.52
CA VAL A 408 14.27 -19.02 -3.59
C VAL A 408 13.33 -18.12 -4.38
N THR A 409 12.03 -18.27 -4.18
CA THR A 409 11.01 -17.41 -4.77
C THR A 409 10.64 -16.32 -3.75
N VAL A 410 10.98 -15.07 -4.06
CA VAL A 410 10.56 -13.91 -3.27
C VAL A 410 9.27 -13.35 -3.85
N MET A 411 8.20 -13.29 -3.06
CA MET A 411 6.87 -12.89 -3.53
C MET A 411 6.59 -11.40 -3.39
N GLY A 412 7.15 -10.73 -2.38
CA GLY A 412 6.90 -9.32 -2.10
C GLY A 412 7.86 -8.38 -2.81
N GLN A 413 9.06 -8.25 -2.25
CA GLN A 413 10.11 -7.36 -2.74
C GLN A 413 11.49 -7.84 -2.31
N TRP A 414 12.52 -7.32 -2.97
CA TRP A 414 13.93 -7.54 -2.64
C TRP A 414 14.49 -6.35 -1.85
N PRO A 415 14.50 -6.41 -0.51
CA PRO A 415 15.03 -5.35 0.32
C PRO A 415 16.54 -5.32 0.44
N PHE A 416 17.09 -4.10 0.39
CA PHE A 416 18.50 -3.81 0.63
C PHE A 416 18.66 -2.63 1.59
N THR A 417 19.36 -2.88 2.70
CA THR A 417 19.90 -1.81 3.56
C THR A 417 21.33 -1.54 3.13
N ILE A 418 21.65 -0.30 2.76
CA ILE A 418 22.91 0.01 2.07
C ILE A 418 23.61 1.15 2.79
N LYS A 419 24.65 0.84 3.57
CA LYS A 419 25.36 1.81 4.40
C LYS A 419 26.80 2.00 3.94
N ASP A 420 27.14 3.24 3.60
CA ASP A 420 28.47 3.67 3.16
C ASP A 420 29.10 2.72 2.13
N SER A 421 28.30 2.28 1.16
CA SER A 421 28.63 1.19 0.23
C SER A 421 28.39 1.59 -1.22
N HIS A 422 29.05 0.91 -2.17
CA HIS A 422 28.76 1.08 -3.60
C HIS A 422 28.16 -0.21 -4.16
N ILE A 423 26.89 -0.17 -4.53
CA ILE A 423 26.23 -1.34 -5.08
C ILE A 423 25.77 -1.11 -6.52
N THR A 424 25.79 -2.18 -7.31
CA THR A 424 25.18 -2.22 -8.63
C THR A 424 24.17 -3.35 -8.70
N VAL A 425 22.93 -3.05 -9.08
CA VAL A 425 21.87 -4.04 -9.26
C VAL A 425 21.46 -4.05 -10.73
N ASN A 426 21.50 -5.23 -11.34
CA ASN A 426 21.26 -5.42 -12.78
C ASN A 426 20.05 -6.31 -13.02
N ASN A 427 19.20 -5.92 -13.97
CA ASN A 427 18.09 -6.75 -14.45
C ASN A 427 17.18 -7.28 -13.32
N SER A 428 16.97 -6.52 -12.25
CA SER A 428 16.14 -6.95 -11.11
C SER A 428 14.80 -6.21 -11.08
N ASP A 429 13.80 -6.72 -10.37
CA ASP A 429 12.54 -6.01 -10.17
C ASP A 429 12.05 -6.03 -8.72
N TYR A 430 11.11 -5.13 -8.43
CA TYR A 430 10.55 -4.92 -7.10
C TYR A 430 11.62 -4.77 -6.00
N LEU A 431 12.58 -3.88 -6.25
CA LEU A 431 13.60 -3.53 -5.25
C LEU A 431 13.00 -2.60 -4.19
N PHE A 432 13.29 -2.90 -2.92
CA PHE A 432 13.08 -2.00 -1.81
C PHE A 432 14.44 -1.51 -1.30
N LEU A 433 14.73 -0.21 -1.45
CA LEU A 433 16.05 0.33 -1.18
C LEU A 433 16.03 1.29 0.01
N GLN A 434 16.89 1.03 0.98
CA GLN A 434 17.13 1.85 2.17
C GLN A 434 18.61 2.25 2.26
N PRO A 435 19.08 3.19 1.40
CA PRO A 435 20.45 3.65 1.49
C PRO A 435 20.66 4.64 2.64
N THR A 436 21.90 4.66 3.15
CA THR A 436 22.39 5.50 4.25
C THR A 436 23.81 5.97 3.98
N GLY A 437 24.18 7.10 4.59
CA GLY A 437 25.52 7.64 4.54
C GLY A 437 25.90 8.07 3.13
N ASN A 438 27.14 7.83 2.74
CA ASN A 438 27.67 8.25 1.43
C ASN A 438 27.56 7.16 0.36
N SER A 439 26.56 6.29 0.44
CA SER A 439 26.40 5.16 -0.48
C SER A 439 26.20 5.60 -1.93
N THR A 440 26.65 4.79 -2.88
CA THR A 440 26.27 4.91 -4.28
C THR A 440 25.49 3.68 -4.71
N VAL A 441 24.30 3.88 -5.26
CA VAL A 441 23.42 2.79 -5.69
C VAL A 441 23.15 2.94 -7.17
N THR A 442 23.66 2.00 -7.96
CA THR A 442 23.47 1.98 -9.41
C THR A 442 22.43 0.91 -9.79
N LEU A 443 21.38 1.31 -10.49
CA LEU A 443 20.33 0.43 -11.01
C LEU A 443 20.40 0.37 -12.53
N ASN A 444 20.66 -0.81 -13.08
CA ASN A 444 20.70 -1.05 -14.52
C ASN A 444 19.54 -1.97 -14.93
N ASN A 445 18.69 -1.52 -15.86
CA ASN A 445 17.52 -2.28 -16.35
C ASN A 445 16.67 -2.84 -15.20
N SER A 446 16.49 -2.06 -14.14
CA SER A 446 15.94 -2.54 -12.88
C SER A 446 14.77 -1.71 -12.41
N HIS A 447 13.90 -2.34 -11.64
CA HIS A 447 12.68 -1.74 -11.11
C HIS A 447 12.74 -1.64 -9.58
N MET A 448 12.67 -0.41 -9.08
CA MET A 448 12.52 -0.07 -7.67
C MET A 448 11.03 0.15 -7.37
N CYS A 449 10.45 -0.62 -6.45
CA CYS A 449 9.07 -0.43 -6.02
C CYS A 449 8.94 0.37 -4.73
N GLU A 450 10.02 0.47 -3.95
CA GLU A 450 9.97 1.21 -2.69
C GLU A 450 11.32 1.85 -2.41
N PHE A 451 11.31 3.12 -2.02
CA PHE A 451 12.51 3.89 -1.75
C PHE A 451 12.38 4.68 -0.46
N ILE A 452 13.17 4.31 0.54
CA ILE A 452 13.08 4.86 1.89
C ILE A 452 14.51 5.15 2.38
N PRO A 453 15.14 6.25 1.92
CA PRO A 453 16.47 6.62 2.35
C PRO A 453 16.51 7.01 3.83
N ARG A 454 17.64 6.71 4.48
CA ARG A 454 17.88 6.83 5.91
C ARG A 454 19.19 7.56 6.13
N ASP A 455 19.20 8.83 6.50
CA ASP A 455 20.44 9.61 6.66
C ASP A 455 21.34 9.54 5.41
N PHE A 456 20.73 9.68 4.22
CA PHE A 456 21.39 9.45 2.93
C PHE A 456 21.95 10.73 2.30
N MET A 457 23.25 10.72 2.05
CA MET A 457 24.04 11.84 1.51
C MET A 457 24.73 11.51 0.18
N GLY A 458 24.40 10.35 -0.39
CA GLY A 458 25.11 9.78 -1.52
C GLY A 458 24.44 10.02 -2.87
N ALA A 459 24.49 9.00 -3.72
CA ALA A 459 23.97 9.08 -5.09
C ALA A 459 23.18 7.84 -5.51
N MET A 460 22.07 8.09 -6.19
CA MET A 460 21.37 7.10 -6.99
C MET A 460 21.72 7.31 -8.46
N GLU A 461 22.15 6.23 -9.13
CA GLU A 461 22.49 6.23 -10.55
C GLU A 461 21.57 5.27 -11.30
N PHE A 462 20.86 5.77 -12.29
CA PHE A 462 19.86 4.99 -13.02
C PHE A 462 20.26 4.81 -14.48
N ASN A 463 20.14 3.60 -14.97
CA ASN A 463 20.33 3.26 -16.37
C ASN A 463 19.16 2.38 -16.82
N ASN A 464 18.18 3.01 -17.49
CA ASN A 464 16.94 2.37 -17.87
C ASN A 464 16.24 1.73 -16.65
N ALA A 465 16.02 2.54 -15.61
CA ALA A 465 15.37 2.08 -14.40
C ALA A 465 13.94 2.63 -14.29
N MET A 466 13.14 1.99 -13.45
CA MET A 466 11.77 2.40 -13.14
C MET A 466 11.57 2.51 -11.62
N TRP A 467 10.87 3.54 -11.17
CA TRP A 467 10.39 3.66 -9.79
C TRP A 467 8.86 3.64 -9.77
N THR A 468 8.26 2.70 -9.04
CA THR A 468 6.81 2.59 -8.86
C THR A 468 6.40 2.61 -7.39
N THR A 469 5.09 2.60 -7.15
CA THR A 469 4.44 2.30 -5.86
C THR A 469 4.63 3.35 -4.77
N ALA A 470 5.78 3.44 -4.09
CA ALA A 470 5.90 4.25 -2.87
C ALA A 470 7.33 4.76 -2.58
N GLY A 471 7.40 5.73 -1.65
CA GLY A 471 8.65 6.11 -0.98
C GLY A 471 8.44 7.11 0.15
N GLU A 472 9.46 7.23 0.99
CA GLU A 472 9.48 8.14 2.14
C GLU A 472 10.84 8.87 2.19
N ILE A 473 10.91 10.05 1.57
CA ILE A 473 12.10 10.93 1.58
C ILE A 473 11.93 11.93 2.72
N ILE A 474 12.21 11.48 3.94
CA ILE A 474 11.92 12.22 5.17
C ILE A 474 13.22 12.48 5.94
N GLY A 475 13.39 13.68 6.48
CA GLY A 475 14.39 14.07 7.47
C GLY A 475 13.71 14.60 8.74
N GLY A 476 14.50 14.97 9.75
CA GLY A 476 14.02 15.59 10.98
C GLY A 476 13.14 14.70 11.88
N VAL A 477 13.04 13.39 11.61
CA VAL A 477 12.14 12.46 12.32
C VAL A 477 12.95 11.33 12.95
N ALA A 478 13.08 11.34 14.28
CA ALA A 478 14.00 10.44 15.01
C ALA A 478 13.72 8.95 14.84
N TYR A 479 12.46 8.53 14.66
CA TYR A 479 12.09 7.13 14.43
C TYR A 479 12.19 6.70 12.96
N HIS A 480 12.56 7.61 12.06
CA HIS A 480 12.65 7.35 10.63
C HIS A 480 14.02 7.73 10.07
N SER A 481 14.31 9.03 9.96
CA SER A 481 15.57 9.56 9.40
C SER A 481 15.75 11.02 9.85
N MET A 482 16.97 11.40 10.21
CA MET A 482 17.28 12.74 10.69
C MET A 482 17.65 13.71 9.57
N SER A 483 18.24 13.22 8.48
CA SER A 483 18.62 14.05 7.34
C SER A 483 18.55 13.27 6.03
N ASN A 484 18.30 13.94 4.92
CA ASN A 484 18.47 13.37 3.58
C ASN A 484 18.89 14.52 2.64
N ASP A 485 20.05 14.41 2.00
CA ASP A 485 20.57 15.38 1.01
C ASP A 485 21.42 14.62 -0.01
N PHE A 486 20.77 14.04 -1.02
CA PHE A 486 21.39 13.14 -1.98
C PHE A 486 21.13 13.56 -3.43
N SER A 487 21.79 12.87 -4.36
CA SER A 487 21.64 13.10 -5.79
C SER A 487 20.98 11.93 -6.53
N MET A 488 20.25 12.23 -7.60
CA MET A 488 19.70 11.27 -8.55
C MET A 488 20.12 11.65 -9.96
N LYS A 489 20.67 10.70 -10.72
CA LYS A 489 21.08 10.95 -12.11
C LYS A 489 20.84 9.74 -13.01
N GLY A 490 20.80 10.01 -14.32
CA GLY A 490 20.64 8.99 -15.35
C GLY A 490 19.18 8.78 -15.79
N SER A 491 18.90 7.62 -16.39
CA SER A 491 17.60 7.33 -17.02
C SER A 491 16.66 6.61 -16.06
N LEU A 492 15.58 7.31 -15.70
CA LEU A 492 14.58 6.87 -14.74
C LEU A 492 13.17 7.27 -15.20
N THR A 493 12.27 6.28 -15.26
CA THR A 493 10.82 6.50 -15.35
C THR A 493 10.23 6.42 -13.94
N ILE A 494 9.37 7.38 -13.58
CA ILE A 494 8.68 7.39 -12.29
C ILE A 494 7.18 7.26 -12.56
N ASP A 495 6.56 6.22 -11.99
CA ASP A 495 5.14 5.98 -12.18
C ASP A 495 4.26 6.98 -11.41
N SER A 496 3.06 7.23 -11.94
CA SER A 496 2.08 8.15 -11.35
C SER A 496 1.65 7.77 -9.92
N ALA A 497 1.70 6.49 -9.54
CA ALA A 497 1.41 6.06 -8.18
C ALA A 497 2.41 6.66 -7.16
N VAL A 498 3.68 6.83 -7.55
CA VAL A 498 4.70 7.43 -6.68
C VAL A 498 4.34 8.86 -6.35
N GLN A 499 3.77 9.63 -7.28
CA GLN A 499 3.35 11.02 -7.01
C GLN A 499 2.31 11.11 -5.89
N ASN A 500 1.44 10.11 -5.76
CA ASN A 500 0.40 10.07 -4.74
C ASN A 500 0.91 9.51 -3.41
N ASN A 501 1.90 8.62 -3.46
CA ASN A 501 2.35 7.85 -2.30
C ASN A 501 3.68 8.33 -1.71
N LEU A 502 4.43 9.17 -2.43
CA LEU A 502 5.70 9.72 -1.95
C LEU A 502 5.46 10.70 -0.79
N GLN A 503 5.96 10.33 0.38
CA GLN A 503 6.05 11.22 1.53
C GLN A 503 7.36 12.00 1.48
N TRP A 504 7.31 13.29 1.79
CA TRP A 504 8.47 14.17 1.80
C TRP A 504 8.42 15.08 3.02
N LYS A 505 9.52 15.19 3.76
CA LYS A 505 9.68 16.16 4.84
C LYS A 505 11.16 16.47 5.09
N ASP A 506 11.52 17.74 5.31
CA ASP A 506 12.85 18.15 5.79
C ASP A 506 14.04 17.45 5.07
N ALA A 507 13.92 17.27 3.75
CA ALA A 507 14.89 16.56 2.92
C ALA A 507 15.15 17.31 1.62
N THR A 508 16.36 17.14 1.08
CA THR A 508 16.78 17.68 -0.21
C THR A 508 17.12 16.54 -1.17
N VAL A 509 16.74 16.69 -2.44
CA VAL A 509 17.26 15.85 -3.53
C VAL A 509 17.71 16.71 -4.70
N THR A 510 18.95 16.55 -5.16
CA THR A 510 19.42 17.13 -6.43
C THR A 510 19.25 16.14 -7.56
N ARG A 511 18.36 16.42 -8.52
CA ARG A 511 18.13 15.54 -9.68
C ARG A 511 18.75 16.13 -10.94
N GLU A 512 19.59 15.34 -11.62
CA GLU A 512 20.13 15.63 -12.96
C GLU A 512 19.13 15.14 -14.02
N TYR A 513 18.79 16.02 -14.97
CA TYR A 513 18.01 15.72 -16.15
C TYR A 513 18.91 15.71 -17.38
N GLU A 514 18.98 14.55 -18.03
CA GLU A 514 19.60 14.42 -19.34
C GLU A 514 18.56 14.75 -20.42
N ILE A 515 18.88 15.68 -21.31
CA ILE A 515 17.96 16.23 -22.31
C ILE A 515 18.54 15.94 -23.69
N HIS A 516 17.82 15.13 -24.46
CA HIS A 516 18.20 14.71 -25.81
C HIS A 516 17.45 15.57 -26.83
N ILE A 517 18.19 16.37 -27.58
CA ILE A 517 17.64 17.31 -28.57
C ILE A 517 18.01 16.82 -29.96
N ALA A 518 16.99 16.45 -30.73
CA ALA A 518 17.15 15.98 -32.10
C ALA A 518 16.21 16.72 -33.06
N LYS A 519 16.53 16.71 -34.35
CA LYS A 519 15.60 17.14 -35.41
C LYS A 519 14.60 16.03 -35.70
N LYS A 520 13.55 16.33 -36.48
CA LYS A 520 12.57 15.34 -36.96
C LYS A 520 13.18 14.13 -37.69
N ASP A 521 14.35 14.28 -38.31
CA ASP A 521 15.06 13.18 -38.98
C ASP A 521 15.90 12.30 -38.02
N GLY A 522 15.89 12.61 -36.72
CA GLY A 522 16.66 11.90 -35.69
C GLY A 522 18.11 12.39 -35.53
N SER A 523 18.57 13.35 -36.32
CA SER A 523 19.92 13.90 -36.18
C SER A 523 20.06 14.73 -34.89
N PRO A 524 21.17 14.61 -34.15
CA PRO A 524 21.40 15.38 -32.93
C PRO A 524 21.58 16.87 -33.23
N VAL A 525 21.15 17.72 -32.30
CA VAL A 525 21.31 19.17 -32.39
C VAL A 525 22.38 19.64 -31.41
N GLU A 526 23.57 19.92 -31.91
CA GLU A 526 24.68 20.52 -31.15
C GLU A 526 24.46 22.03 -30.95
N GLY A 527 24.87 22.55 -29.79
CA GLY A 527 24.88 23.99 -29.51
C GLY A 527 23.52 24.58 -29.16
N ALA A 528 22.50 23.77 -28.89
CA ALA A 528 21.23 24.24 -28.36
C ALA A 528 21.39 24.65 -26.89
N ILE A 529 20.87 25.83 -26.55
CA ILE A 529 20.91 26.36 -25.19
C ILE A 529 19.66 25.90 -24.47
N VAL A 530 19.85 25.26 -23.33
CA VAL A 530 18.81 24.82 -22.40
C VAL A 530 18.88 25.67 -21.14
N HIS A 531 17.75 26.22 -20.70
CA HIS A 531 17.66 27.03 -19.50
C HIS A 531 16.48 26.59 -18.62
N VAL A 532 16.72 26.41 -17.32
CA VAL A 532 15.66 26.17 -16.32
C VAL A 532 16.12 26.69 -14.96
N ASN A 533 15.26 27.38 -14.23
CA ASN A 533 15.51 27.80 -12.85
C ASN A 533 16.89 28.47 -12.60
N GLY A 534 17.37 29.30 -13.55
CA GLY A 534 18.67 29.97 -13.45
C GLY A 534 19.86 29.13 -13.92
N GLU A 535 19.72 27.82 -14.07
CA GLU A 535 20.70 26.92 -14.66
C GLU A 535 20.70 27.05 -16.19
N THR A 536 21.87 26.91 -16.81
CA THR A 536 22.03 26.95 -18.27
C THR A 536 23.00 25.88 -18.73
N ALA A 537 22.59 25.09 -19.72
CA ALA A 537 23.41 24.06 -20.34
C ALA A 537 23.41 24.21 -21.86
N VAL A 538 24.44 23.68 -22.52
CA VAL A 538 24.56 23.67 -23.98
C VAL A 538 24.65 22.22 -24.44
N SER A 539 23.88 21.85 -25.46
CA SER A 539 23.94 20.49 -26.00
C SER A 539 25.26 20.21 -26.71
N ASP A 540 25.80 19.03 -26.46
CA ASP A 540 27.04 18.54 -27.07
C ASP A 540 26.85 18.01 -28.50
N SER A 541 27.89 17.42 -29.09
CA SER A 541 27.86 16.82 -30.43
C SER A 541 26.88 15.64 -30.58
N LEU A 542 26.43 15.05 -29.47
CA LEU A 542 25.40 14.00 -29.44
C LEU A 542 24.00 14.58 -29.22
N GLY A 543 23.87 15.92 -29.15
CA GLY A 543 22.61 16.60 -28.90
C GLY A 543 22.16 16.50 -27.44
N VAL A 544 23.09 16.21 -26.52
CA VAL A 544 22.78 16.00 -25.11
C VAL A 544 23.15 17.22 -24.28
N ALA A 545 22.20 17.74 -23.51
CA ALA A 545 22.43 18.73 -22.47
C ALA A 545 22.06 18.13 -21.09
N LYS A 546 22.78 18.53 -20.04
CA LYS A 546 22.53 18.09 -18.66
C LYS A 546 22.25 19.29 -17.77
N ILE A 547 21.19 19.23 -16.98
CA ILE A 547 20.82 20.29 -16.05
C ILE A 547 20.39 19.68 -14.72
N SER A 548 20.69 20.34 -13.62
CA SER A 548 20.34 19.85 -12.28
C SER A 548 19.32 20.76 -11.61
N ILE A 549 18.33 20.17 -10.95
CA ILE A 549 17.35 20.91 -10.16
C ILE A 549 17.39 20.36 -8.74
N ARG A 550 17.50 21.25 -7.75
CA ARG A 550 17.42 20.93 -6.33
C ARG A 550 15.96 20.97 -5.87
N PHE A 551 15.49 19.87 -5.31
CA PHE A 551 14.14 19.70 -4.79
C PHE A 551 14.14 19.60 -3.27
N ASP A 552 13.10 20.16 -2.65
CA ASP A 552 12.78 20.09 -1.23
C ASP A 552 11.26 19.97 -1.04
N GLU A 553 10.82 19.95 0.22
CA GLU A 553 9.40 19.81 0.59
C GLU A 553 8.50 20.88 -0.04
N SER A 554 9.02 22.09 -0.24
CA SER A 554 8.26 23.22 -0.78
C SER A 554 8.07 23.16 -2.30
N ASN A 555 8.93 22.43 -3.00
CA ASN A 555 9.02 22.51 -4.46
C ASN A 555 8.98 21.17 -5.21
N PHE A 556 9.05 20.01 -4.55
CA PHE A 556 9.09 18.71 -5.26
C PHE A 556 7.85 18.43 -6.11
N LYS A 557 6.71 19.05 -5.78
CA LYS A 557 5.46 19.02 -6.57
C LYS A 557 5.35 20.12 -7.63
N GLN A 558 6.29 21.06 -7.67
CA GLN A 558 6.27 22.16 -8.63
C GLN A 558 6.70 21.70 -10.03
N GLN A 559 6.23 22.44 -11.01
CA GLN A 559 6.61 22.29 -12.41
C GLN A 559 7.49 23.47 -12.81
N TYR A 560 8.58 23.17 -13.51
CA TYR A 560 9.52 24.14 -14.05
C TYR A 560 9.42 24.17 -15.56
N MET A 561 9.62 25.35 -16.15
CA MET A 561 9.64 25.51 -17.59
C MET A 561 11.08 25.41 -18.12
N LEU A 562 11.36 24.34 -18.85
CA LEU A 562 12.58 24.16 -19.61
C LEU A 562 12.47 24.96 -20.91
N LYS A 563 13.35 25.95 -21.10
CA LYS A 563 13.44 26.77 -22.30
C LYS A 563 14.58 26.29 -23.16
N ILE A 564 14.30 25.98 -24.42
CA ILE A 564 15.29 25.41 -25.35
C ILE A 564 15.36 26.28 -26.59
N LYS A 565 16.57 26.70 -26.95
CA LYS A 565 16.84 27.51 -28.13
C LYS A 565 17.99 26.93 -28.92
N ALA A 566 17.69 26.34 -30.07
CA ALA A 566 18.71 25.89 -31.02
C ALA A 566 19.23 27.07 -31.88
N PRO A 567 20.42 26.92 -32.50
CA PRO A 567 20.95 27.94 -33.41
C PRO A 567 19.96 28.22 -34.55
N ASN A 568 19.60 29.50 -34.72
CA ASN A 568 18.69 29.99 -35.76
C ASN A 568 17.24 29.46 -35.70
N THR A 569 16.79 28.94 -34.55
CA THR A 569 15.38 28.54 -34.34
C THR A 569 14.70 29.45 -33.30
N SER A 570 13.36 29.37 -33.26
CA SER A 570 12.58 29.90 -32.15
C SER A 570 12.88 29.15 -30.85
N GLU A 571 12.68 29.82 -29.72
CA GLU A 571 12.66 29.17 -28.40
C GLU A 571 11.41 28.29 -28.29
N ILE A 572 11.58 27.09 -27.74
CA ILE A 572 10.49 26.20 -27.36
C ILE A 572 10.49 25.98 -25.86
N GLU A 573 9.33 25.60 -25.34
CA GLU A 573 9.11 25.38 -23.92
C GLU A 573 8.66 23.93 -23.66
N HIS A 574 9.19 23.32 -22.60
CA HIS A 574 8.83 21.97 -22.14
C HIS A 574 8.75 21.95 -20.62
N THR A 575 7.73 21.30 -20.06
CA THR A 575 7.56 21.23 -18.61
C THR A 575 8.39 20.10 -18.01
N VAL A 576 9.11 20.38 -16.92
CA VAL A 576 9.84 19.39 -16.13
C VAL A 576 9.46 19.48 -14.65
N SER A 577 9.37 18.36 -13.95
CA SER A 577 9.15 18.27 -12.50
C SER A 577 9.99 17.14 -11.91
N PHE A 578 9.99 17.02 -10.57
CA PHE A 578 10.64 15.89 -9.89
C PHE A 578 10.22 14.52 -10.43
N PHE A 579 9.01 14.40 -10.98
CA PHE A 579 8.44 13.15 -11.50
C PHE A 579 8.63 12.95 -13.01
N SER A 580 9.20 13.93 -13.74
CA SER A 580 9.42 13.80 -15.19
C SER A 580 10.34 12.64 -15.52
N GLU A 581 10.06 11.89 -16.58
CA GLU A 581 10.96 10.84 -17.07
C GLU A 581 12.30 11.42 -17.55
N THR A 582 13.39 10.66 -17.34
CA THR A 582 14.70 10.93 -17.93
C THR A 582 15.17 9.74 -18.79
N PRO A 583 15.75 9.98 -19.98
CA PRO A 583 16.07 11.28 -20.58
C PRO A 583 14.83 12.01 -21.13
N ILE A 584 14.83 13.34 -21.06
CA ILE A 584 13.80 14.19 -21.70
C ILE A 584 14.12 14.24 -23.19
N ARG A 585 13.18 13.84 -24.03
CA ARG A 585 13.36 13.80 -25.50
C ARG A 585 12.65 14.97 -26.16
N ILE A 586 13.40 15.77 -26.90
CA ILE A 586 12.94 16.98 -27.57
C ILE A 586 13.18 16.83 -29.07
N THR A 587 12.10 17.01 -29.86
CA THR A 587 12.18 17.01 -31.32
C THR A 587 11.94 18.42 -31.85
N LEU A 588 12.92 18.97 -32.57
CA LEU A 588 12.83 20.26 -33.25
C LEU A 588 12.38 20.07 -34.70
N GLU A 589 11.67 21.08 -35.22
CA GLU A 589 11.18 21.10 -36.62
C GLU A 589 12.28 21.24 -37.67
#